data_AF-A0A3D5H5M2-F1
#
_entry.id   AF-A0A3D5H5M2-F1
#
_cell.length_a   1.000
_cell.length_b   1.000
_cell.length_c   1.000
_cell.angle_alpha   90.00
_cell.angle_beta   90.00
_cell.angle_gamma   90.00
#
_symmetry.space_group_name_H-M   'P 1'
#
loop_
_entity.id
_entity.type
_entity.pdbx_description
1 polymer ?
#
loop_
_entity_poly.entity_id
_entity_poly.type
_entity_poly.pdbx_seq_one_letter_code
_entity_poly.pdbx_strand_id
1 'polypeptide(L)'
;MKKFLSFVKIEHTLFSLPLIYSGVLLASRNSTPSLGVVILVLTAATGARTVAFALNRIIDRNLDALNPRTATRDLPSGRLTLWEASWVMISGLALYFGSAYFISAFCFYMSPIPLAVFIIYPTMKRYTPLAHFGVGMGLAMGPLGGWFAISP
;
A
#
# COMPACT_ATOMS: atom_id res chain seq x y z
N MET A 1 16.14 -11.35 9.42
CA MET A 1 14.70 -11.63 9.10
C MET A 1 13.71 -10.85 9.96
N LYS A 2 13.75 -10.90 11.31
CA LYS A 2 12.77 -10.19 12.17
C LYS A 2 12.65 -8.66 11.93
N LYS A 3 13.74 -7.97 11.55
CA LYS A 3 13.73 -6.52 11.21
C LYS A 3 12.82 -6.18 10.01
N PHE A 4 12.90 -6.95 8.92
CA PHE A 4 12.09 -6.69 7.71
C PHE A 4 10.61 -7.02 7.90
N LEU A 5 10.30 -8.06 8.68
CA LEU A 5 8.92 -8.44 9.03
C LEU A 5 8.23 -7.46 9.98
N SER A 6 8.97 -6.75 10.83
CA SER A 6 8.44 -5.63 11.64
C SER A 6 8.18 -4.38 10.78
N PHE A 7 8.99 -4.20 9.72
CA PHE A 7 8.86 -3.06 8.81
C PHE A 7 7.66 -3.23 7.88
N VAL A 8 7.52 -4.40 7.27
CA VAL A 8 6.34 -4.84 6.51
C VAL A 8 5.42 -5.54 7.50
N LYS A 9 4.63 -4.79 8.26
CA LYS A 9 3.65 -5.37 9.20
C LYS A 9 2.64 -6.22 8.42
N ILE A 10 2.93 -7.51 8.22
CA ILE A 10 2.09 -8.50 7.51
C ILE A 10 0.69 -8.56 8.14
N GLU A 11 0.63 -8.40 9.46
CA GLU A 11 -0.60 -8.26 10.26
C GLU A 11 -1.53 -7.17 9.70
N HIS A 12 -1.00 -6.05 9.24
CA HIS A 12 -1.79 -4.96 8.69
C HIS A 12 -2.20 -5.15 7.23
N THR A 13 -1.51 -6.01 6.49
CA THR A 13 -1.96 -6.42 5.15
C THR A 13 -3.20 -7.31 5.28
N LEU A 14 -3.21 -8.23 6.25
CA LEU A 14 -4.36 -9.09 6.57
C LEU A 14 -5.65 -8.29 6.83
N PHE A 15 -5.58 -7.16 7.52
CA PHE A 15 -6.76 -6.32 7.77
C PHE A 15 -7.32 -5.63 6.52
N SER A 16 -6.50 -5.37 5.49
CA SER A 16 -6.98 -4.79 4.24
C SER A 16 -7.54 -5.82 3.26
N LEU A 17 -7.20 -7.11 3.40
CA LEU A 17 -7.63 -8.14 2.46
C LEU A 17 -9.17 -8.29 2.39
N PRO A 18 -9.93 -8.34 3.50
CA PRO A 18 -11.39 -8.43 3.42
C PRO A 18 -12.02 -7.29 2.62
N LEU A 19 -11.47 -6.07 2.74
CA LEU A 19 -11.97 -4.90 2.03
C LEU A 19 -11.61 -4.95 0.53
N ILE A 20 -10.43 -5.44 0.17
CA ILE A 20 -10.03 -5.56 -1.24
C ILE A 20 -10.85 -6.68 -1.90
N TYR A 21 -10.96 -7.82 -1.24
CA TYR A 21 -11.71 -8.97 -1.77
C TYR A 21 -13.21 -8.75 -1.76
N SER A 22 -13.77 -7.86 -0.92
CA SER A 22 -15.18 -7.50 -1.08
C SER A 22 -15.44 -6.87 -2.45
N GLY A 23 -14.53 -6.04 -2.97
CA GLY A 23 -14.59 -5.53 -4.34
C GLY A 23 -14.55 -6.62 -5.40
N VAL A 24 -13.63 -7.58 -5.25
CA VAL A 24 -13.51 -8.75 -6.15
C VAL A 24 -14.80 -9.55 -6.15
N LEU A 25 -15.38 -9.83 -4.98
CA LEU A 25 -16.61 -10.61 -4.84
C LEU A 25 -17.83 -9.86 -5.40
N LEU A 26 -17.92 -8.55 -5.17
CA LEU A 26 -19.00 -7.72 -5.67
C LEU A 26 -19.01 -7.62 -7.21
N ALA A 27 -17.83 -7.64 -7.83
CA ALA A 27 -17.68 -7.67 -9.29
C ALA A 27 -17.93 -9.08 -9.87
N SER A 28 -17.59 -10.13 -9.13
CA SER A 28 -17.71 -11.55 -9.50
C SER A 28 -19.15 -12.12 -9.48
N ARG A 29 -20.19 -11.30 -9.72
CA ARG A 29 -21.60 -11.66 -9.47
C ARG A 29 -22.05 -13.02 -10.03
N ASN A 30 -21.56 -13.39 -11.21
CA ASN A 30 -21.98 -14.60 -11.93
C ASN A 30 -20.84 -15.59 -12.20
N SER A 31 -19.62 -15.31 -11.74
CA SER A 31 -18.42 -16.08 -12.09
C SER A 31 -17.45 -16.12 -10.93
N THR A 32 -16.92 -17.30 -10.60
CA THR A 32 -15.86 -17.40 -9.60
C THR A 32 -14.58 -16.74 -10.14
N PRO A 33 -13.92 -15.86 -9.35
CA PRO A 33 -12.68 -15.26 -9.78
C PRO A 33 -11.63 -16.36 -9.94
N SER A 34 -10.85 -16.30 -11.02
CA SER A 34 -9.79 -17.26 -11.26
C SER A 34 -8.75 -17.17 -10.14
N LEU A 35 -8.16 -18.31 -9.76
CA LEU A 35 -7.13 -18.35 -8.73
C LEU A 35 -5.94 -17.43 -9.08
N GLY A 36 -5.64 -17.27 -10.37
CA GLY A 36 -4.63 -16.35 -10.87
C GLY A 36 -4.94 -14.89 -10.50
N VAL A 37 -6.16 -14.42 -10.73
CA VAL A 37 -6.56 -13.04 -10.37
C VAL A 37 -6.54 -12.85 -8.86
N VAL A 38 -6.99 -13.83 -8.07
CA VAL A 38 -6.93 -13.78 -6.61
C VAL A 38 -5.49 -13.61 -6.12
N ILE A 39 -4.55 -14.39 -6.65
CA ILE A 39 -3.13 -14.29 -6.29
C ILE A 39 -2.56 -12.94 -6.74
N LEU A 40 -2.87 -12.46 -7.93
CA LEU A 40 -2.40 -11.17 -8.44
C LEU A 40 -2.93 -9.99 -7.62
N VAL A 41 -4.18 -10.06 -7.17
CA VAL A 41 -4.77 -9.05 -6.27
C VAL A 41 -4.06 -9.05 -4.92
N LEU A 42 -3.74 -10.24 -4.37
CA LEU A 42 -2.96 -10.36 -3.13
C LEU A 42 -1.56 -9.75 -3.27
N THR A 43 -0.86 -10.04 -4.36
CA THR A 43 0.49 -9.52 -4.61
C THR A 43 0.45 -8.01 -4.86
N ALA A 44 -0.54 -7.50 -5.59
CA ALA A 44 -0.77 -6.07 -5.78
C ALA A 44 -1.02 -5.36 -4.44
N ALA A 45 -1.92 -5.90 -3.61
CA ALA A 45 -2.26 -5.36 -2.30
C ALA A 45 -1.03 -5.31 -1.37
N THR A 46 -0.23 -6.36 -1.38
CA THR A 46 1.00 -6.46 -0.57
C THR A 46 2.05 -5.45 -1.04
N GLY A 47 2.23 -5.30 -2.36
CA GLY A 47 3.12 -4.30 -2.95
C GLY A 47 2.69 -2.88 -2.59
N ALA A 48 1.41 -2.54 -2.85
CA ALA A 48 0.84 -1.23 -2.53
C ALA A 48 1.00 -0.88 -1.04
N ARG A 49 0.74 -1.84 -0.15
CA ARG A 49 0.89 -1.64 1.31
C ARG A 49 2.34 -1.38 1.71
N THR A 50 3.28 -2.13 1.11
CA THR A 50 4.71 -1.97 1.34
C THR A 50 5.17 -0.58 0.92
N VAL A 51 4.75 -0.12 -0.27
CA VAL A 51 5.07 1.22 -0.78
C VAL A 51 4.47 2.31 0.11
N ALA A 52 3.19 2.19 0.48
CA ALA A 52 2.53 3.15 1.35
C ALA A 52 3.24 3.31 2.70
N PHE A 53 3.67 2.21 3.32
CA PHE A 53 4.43 2.28 4.57
C PHE A 53 5.84 2.83 4.39
N ALA A 54 6.54 2.43 3.32
CA ALA A 54 7.89 2.91 3.03
C ALA A 54 7.87 4.42 2.79
N LEU A 55 6.99 4.92 1.92
CA LEU A 55 6.81 6.35 1.64
C LEU A 55 6.49 7.13 2.90
N ASN A 56 5.52 6.66 3.68
CA ASN A 56 5.11 7.33 4.91
C ASN A 56 6.29 7.46 5.90
N ARG A 57 7.09 6.40 6.09
CA ARG A 57 8.25 6.42 6.99
C ARG A 57 9.43 7.21 6.44
N ILE A 58 9.65 7.21 5.12
CA ILE A 58 10.73 7.98 4.46
C ILE A 58 10.41 9.47 4.51
N ILE A 59 9.18 9.87 4.18
CA ILE A 59 8.75 11.28 4.16
C ILE A 59 8.73 11.85 5.58
N ASP A 60 8.20 11.11 6.56
CA ASP A 60 8.05 11.59 7.94
C ASP A 60 9.27 11.34 8.83
N ARG A 61 10.39 10.80 8.32
CA ARG A 61 11.58 10.44 9.13
C ARG A 61 12.07 11.50 10.12
N ASN A 62 12.10 12.76 9.70
CA ASN A 62 12.65 13.86 10.51
C ASN A 62 11.65 14.27 11.59
N LEU A 63 10.35 14.24 11.27
CA LEU A 63 9.27 14.52 12.21
C LEU A 63 9.11 13.38 13.22
N ASP A 64 9.22 12.13 12.74
CA ASP A 64 9.14 10.94 13.57
C ASP A 64 10.30 10.89 14.59
N ALA A 65 11.47 11.43 14.25
CA ALA A 65 12.63 11.53 15.16
C ALA A 65 12.42 12.55 16.29
N LEU A 66 11.65 13.60 16.05
CA LEU A 66 11.34 14.63 17.04
C LEU A 66 10.24 14.21 18.02
N ASN A 67 9.45 13.19 17.69
CA ASN A 67 8.34 12.72 18.52
C ASN A 67 8.79 11.53 19.40
N PRO A 68 8.77 11.67 20.74
CA PRO A 68 9.20 10.62 21.67
C PRO A 68 8.54 9.26 21.46
N ARG A 69 7.30 9.25 20.96
CA ARG A 69 6.54 8.01 20.68
C ARG A 69 7.04 7.28 19.44
N THR A 70 7.61 8.00 18.46
CA THR A 70 8.00 7.46 17.15
C THR A 70 9.50 7.48 16.89
N ALA A 71 10.28 8.09 17.78
CA ALA A 71 11.73 8.14 17.71
C ALA A 71 12.40 6.75 17.69
N THR A 72 11.72 5.73 18.23
CA THR A 72 12.20 4.33 18.25
C THR A 72 11.92 3.54 16.97
N ARG A 73 11.24 4.14 15.97
CA ARG A 73 10.95 3.49 14.67
C ARG A 73 12.23 3.21 13.89
N ASP A 74 12.15 2.25 12.97
CA ASP A 74 13.32 1.69 12.28
C ASP A 74 14.19 2.72 11.55
N LEU A 75 13.58 3.72 10.89
CA LEU A 75 14.28 4.79 10.17
C LEU A 75 14.82 5.89 11.11
N PRO A 76 14.02 6.49 12.02
CA PRO A 76 14.51 7.47 13.00
C PRO A 76 15.59 6.95 13.95
N SER A 77 15.49 5.68 14.36
CA SER A 77 16.46 5.04 15.27
C SER A 77 17.73 4.54 14.57
N GLY A 78 17.85 4.74 13.24
CA GLY A 78 19.00 4.27 12.46
C GLY A 78 19.10 2.75 12.31
N ARG A 79 18.09 1.98 12.74
CA ARG A 79 18.07 0.51 12.62
C ARG A 79 17.96 0.03 11.17
N LEU A 80 17.43 0.89 10.30
CA LEU A 80 17.25 0.69 8.87
C LEU A 80 17.67 1.97 8.15
N THR A 81 18.58 1.84 7.20
CA THR A 81 19.12 2.96 6.42
C THR A 81 18.09 3.45 5.40
N LEU A 82 18.22 4.70 4.95
CA LEU A 82 17.40 5.22 3.84
C LEU A 82 17.54 4.36 2.59
N TRP A 83 18.74 3.84 2.33
CA TRP A 83 19.00 2.98 1.18
C TRP A 83 18.20 1.69 1.25
N GLU A 84 18.19 1.01 2.41
CA GLU A 84 17.38 -0.18 2.64
C GLU A 84 15.87 0.12 2.54
N ALA A 85 15.43 1.27 3.06
CA ALA A 85 14.02 1.68 2.96
C ALA A 85 13.60 1.94 1.50
N SER A 86 14.48 2.56 0.71
CA SER A 86 14.27 2.77 -0.73
C SER A 86 14.22 1.45 -1.49
N TRP A 87 15.07 0.48 -1.15
CA TRP A 87 14.99 -0.86 -1.76
C TRP A 87 13.68 -1.58 -1.46
N VAL A 88 13.18 -1.47 -0.22
CA VAL A 88 11.86 -2.01 0.15
C VAL A 88 10.74 -1.30 -0.62
N MET A 89 10.85 0.00 -0.83
CA MET A 89 9.90 0.76 -1.65
C MET A 89 9.93 0.28 -3.12
N ILE A 90 11.12 0.14 -3.71
CA ILE A 90 11.30 -0.30 -5.10
C ILE A 90 10.76 -1.72 -5.29
N SER A 91 11.03 -2.64 -4.36
CA SER A 91 10.50 -4.01 -4.44
C SER A 91 8.97 -4.03 -4.32
N GLY A 92 8.40 -3.18 -3.44
CA GLY A 92 6.95 -3.00 -3.35
C GLY A 92 6.34 -2.44 -4.64
N LEU A 93 6.99 -1.46 -5.28
CA LEU A 93 6.56 -0.90 -6.56
C LEU A 93 6.60 -1.94 -7.68
N ALA A 94 7.66 -2.73 -7.74
CA ALA A 94 7.80 -3.81 -8.73
C ALA A 94 6.68 -4.85 -8.58
N LEU A 95 6.37 -5.26 -7.34
CA LEU A 95 5.26 -6.16 -7.06
C LEU A 95 3.91 -5.54 -7.45
N TYR A 96 3.69 -4.27 -7.11
CA TYR A 96 2.43 -3.58 -7.38
C TYR A 96 2.18 -3.38 -8.88
N PHE A 97 3.11 -2.75 -9.59
CA PHE A 97 2.99 -2.51 -11.04
C PHE A 97 3.02 -3.81 -11.85
N GLY A 98 3.88 -4.76 -11.47
CA GLY A 98 3.93 -6.07 -12.11
C GLY A 98 2.60 -6.80 -11.99
N SER A 99 2.01 -6.83 -10.78
CA SER A 99 0.70 -7.44 -10.58
C SER A 99 -0.40 -6.70 -11.36
N ALA A 100 -0.41 -5.37 -11.34
CA ALA A 100 -1.39 -4.57 -12.07
C ALA A 100 -1.33 -4.82 -13.59
N TYR A 101 -0.12 -4.95 -14.14
CA TYR A 101 0.11 -5.30 -15.55
C TYR A 101 -0.46 -6.67 -15.92
N PHE A 102 -0.27 -7.68 -15.07
CA PHE A 102 -0.80 -9.04 -15.32
C PHE A 102 -2.29 -9.18 -15.04
N ILE A 103 -2.92 -8.24 -14.32
CA ILE A 103 -4.38 -8.22 -14.11
C ILE A 103 -5.08 -7.68 -15.37
N SER A 104 -4.80 -6.44 -15.75
CA SER A 104 -5.39 -5.80 -16.93
C SER A 104 -4.67 -4.51 -17.31
N ALA A 105 -4.75 -4.11 -18.58
CA ALA A 105 -4.22 -2.82 -19.03
C ALA A 105 -4.88 -1.64 -18.29
N PHE A 106 -6.18 -1.72 -18.02
CA PHE A 106 -6.90 -0.71 -17.26
C PHE A 106 -6.34 -0.55 -15.84
N CYS A 107 -6.16 -1.65 -15.11
CA CYS A 107 -5.56 -1.63 -13.77
C CYS A 107 -4.15 -1.05 -13.79
N PHE A 108 -3.34 -1.37 -14.81
CA PHE A 108 -2.01 -0.80 -14.96
C PHE A 108 -2.04 0.72 -15.17
N TYR A 109 -2.89 1.24 -16.07
CA TYR A 109 -2.99 2.69 -16.29
C TYR A 109 -3.56 3.44 -15.09
N MET A 110 -4.43 2.82 -14.29
CA MET A 110 -5.00 3.42 -13.08
C MET A 110 -4.08 3.29 -11.85
N SER A 111 -3.10 2.40 -11.89
CA SER A 111 -2.19 2.15 -10.76
C SER A 111 -1.38 3.37 -10.25
N PRO A 112 -1.08 4.42 -11.04
CA PRO A 112 -0.47 5.63 -10.50
C PRO A 112 -1.37 6.42 -9.53
N ILE A 113 -2.70 6.28 -9.62
CA ILE A 113 -3.65 7.05 -8.82
C ILE A 113 -3.52 6.72 -7.32
N PRO A 114 -3.54 5.44 -6.88
CA PRO A 114 -3.26 5.09 -5.48
C PRO A 114 -1.89 5.56 -4.97
N LEU A 115 -0.86 5.52 -5.82
CA LEU A 115 0.46 6.02 -5.44
C LEU A 115 0.46 7.51 -5.15
N ALA A 116 -0.27 8.31 -5.93
CA ALA A 116 -0.43 9.73 -5.67
C ALA A 116 -1.04 9.97 -4.28
N VAL A 117 -2.06 9.20 -3.89
CA VAL A 117 -2.65 9.28 -2.54
C VAL A 117 -1.64 8.89 -1.46
N PHE A 118 -0.80 7.88 -1.68
CA PHE A 118 0.23 7.49 -0.72
C PHE A 118 1.31 8.56 -0.51
N ILE A 119 1.56 9.40 -1.51
CA ILE A 119 2.49 10.54 -1.43
C ILE A 119 1.83 11.76 -0.78
N ILE A 120 0.56 12.02 -1.10
CA ILE A 120 -0.19 13.18 -0.59
C ILE A 120 -0.55 13.00 0.90
N TYR A 121 -0.95 11.81 1.32
CA TYR A 121 -1.39 11.58 2.70
C TYR A 121 -0.36 12.02 3.77
N PRO A 122 0.93 11.68 3.69
CA PRO A 122 1.93 12.14 4.66
C PRO A 122 2.07 13.67 4.70
N THR A 123 1.92 14.36 3.56
CA THR A 123 1.97 15.83 3.52
C THR A 123 0.71 16.45 4.11
N MET A 124 -0.45 15.82 3.96
CA MET A 124 -1.70 16.28 4.58
C MET A 124 -1.58 16.40 6.10
N LYS A 125 -0.82 15.53 6.77
CA LYS A 125 -0.59 15.62 8.23
C LYS A 125 0.09 16.91 8.67
N ARG A 126 0.84 17.56 7.77
CA ARG A 126 1.64 18.76 8.08
C ARG A 126 0.86 20.04 7.86
N TYR A 127 0.04 20.05 6.81
CA TYR A 127 -0.60 21.28 6.33
C TYR A 127 -2.11 21.31 6.54
N THR A 128 -2.75 20.18 6.87
CA THR A 128 -4.21 20.09 6.96
C THR A 128 -4.69 19.24 8.13
N PRO A 129 -5.85 19.56 8.74
CA PRO A 129 -6.51 18.65 9.68
C PRO A 129 -7.17 17.45 8.98
N LEU A 130 -7.18 17.42 7.65
CA LEU A 130 -7.86 16.40 6.83
C LEU A 130 -7.04 15.12 6.63
N ALA A 131 -6.03 14.85 7.45
CA ALA A 131 -5.20 13.65 7.34
C ALA A 131 -6.03 12.35 7.39
N HIS A 132 -7.14 12.33 8.14
CA HIS A 132 -8.06 11.19 8.19
C HIS A 132 -8.77 10.94 6.86
N PHE A 133 -9.07 12.01 6.11
CA PHE A 133 -9.62 11.89 4.76
C PHE A 133 -8.63 11.23 3.80
N GLY A 134 -7.33 11.58 3.90
CA GLY A 134 -6.27 10.93 3.10
C GLY A 134 -6.15 9.44 3.37
N VAL A 135 -6.20 9.02 4.65
CA VAL A 135 -6.21 7.59 5.01
C VAL A 135 -7.47 6.90 4.50
N GLY A 136 -8.63 7.55 4.64
CA GLY A 136 -9.91 7.05 4.13
C GLY A 136 -9.89 6.83 2.62
N MET A 137 -9.36 7.78 1.84
CA MET A 137 -9.18 7.63 0.39
C MET A 137 -8.29 6.43 0.04
N GLY A 138 -7.16 6.26 0.73
CA GLY A 138 -6.29 5.10 0.52
C GLY A 138 -6.97 3.76 0.82
N LEU A 139 -7.84 3.71 1.83
CA LEU A 139 -8.63 2.51 2.15
C LEU A 139 -9.74 2.26 1.11
N ALA A 140 -10.44 3.31 0.68
CA ALA A 140 -11.50 3.23 -0.32
C ALA A 140 -11.00 2.77 -1.70
N MET A 141 -9.72 2.99 -2.01
CA MET A 141 -9.08 2.46 -3.23
C MET A 141 -8.89 0.94 -3.21
N GLY A 142 -8.86 0.30 -2.04
CA GLY A 142 -8.77 -1.15 -1.91
C GLY A 142 -9.91 -1.91 -2.62
N PRO A 143 -11.19 -1.69 -2.24
CA PRO A 143 -12.33 -2.36 -2.87
C PRO A 143 -12.51 -1.93 -4.33
N LEU A 144 -12.21 -0.67 -4.67
CA LEU A 144 -12.23 -0.22 -6.07
C LEU A 144 -11.22 -0.99 -6.92
N GLY A 145 -9.98 -1.17 -6.43
CA GLY A 145 -8.96 -1.96 -7.11
C GLY A 145 -9.38 -3.44 -7.25
N GLY A 146 -10.00 -4.01 -6.22
CA GLY A 146 -10.56 -5.35 -6.28
C GLY A 146 -11.68 -5.51 -7.32
N TRP A 147 -12.56 -4.52 -7.44
CA TRP A 147 -13.61 -4.51 -8.47
C TRP A 147 -13.02 -4.47 -9.88
N PHE A 148 -12.11 -3.53 -10.16
CA PHE A 148 -11.49 -3.38 -11.47
C PHE A 148 -10.60 -4.57 -11.87
N ALA A 149 -10.15 -5.38 -10.90
CA ALA A 149 -9.42 -6.61 -11.20
C ALA A 149 -10.30 -7.68 -11.88
N ILE A 150 -11.63 -7.59 -11.76
CA ILE A 150 -12.60 -8.50 -12.37
C ILE A 150 -13.39 -7.82 -13.49
N SER A 151 -13.74 -6.55 -13.31
CA SER A 151 -14.50 -5.74 -14.27
C SER A 151 -13.72 -4.47 -14.63
N PRO A 152 -12.63 -4.59 -15.42
CA PRO A 152 -11.80 -3.48 -15.86
C PRO A 152 -12.51 -2.56 -16.85
#